data_AF-A0A9D7W2P5-F1
#
_entry.id   AF-A0A9D7W2P5-F1
#
_cell.length_a   1.000
_cell.length_b   1.000
_cell.length_c   1.000
_cell.angle_alpha   90.00
_cell.angle_beta   90.00
_cell.angle_gamma   90.00
#
_symmetry.space_group_name_H-M   'P 1'
#
loop_
_entity.id
_entity.type
_entity.pdbx_description
1 polymer ?
#
loop_
_entity_poly.entity_id
_entity_poly.type
_entity_poly.pdbx_seq_one_letter_code
_entity_poly.pdbx_strand_id
1 'polypeptide(L)'
;MEFNQKKWELERYPKTKNRSLRAWSAIDELILAETEKYDKESKKITILHDTYGALTCALNEYKPASVIYLNSQLKAFKKNFETHKIPIENLTWLDPLKLHTPIDMGLIKVPKSIALFDFYLKNVHQSIKAESVVLCGFMTRNFTENMIAVASRYFEDVTQSLAKKKARLLILKQPRKEVENRLSFHEIKNDLGLIIKQYPGVFSDNKIDFGTQLLLESIPKINDNDTVMDLACGNGIIAAYLRKQNAKCNIHLVDDNFLAISSAKLNLSKENTYFYWKNDLNIKTNELFDLITCNPPFHFEFENTIEIALSLFTNAKKYLKNNGIFIIVANKHLNYSTHLVKLFGTVKIINHNDKYEVISCSI
;
A
#
# COMPACT_ATOMS: atom_id res chain seq x y z
N MET A 1 -19.54 -13.19 2.72
CA MET A 1 -19.07 -14.07 1.64
C MET A 1 -19.49 -15.47 1.98
N GLU A 2 -19.94 -16.28 1.02
CA GLU A 2 -20.28 -17.68 1.27
C GLU A 2 -19.23 -18.58 0.62
N PHE A 3 -18.68 -19.51 1.39
CA PHE A 3 -17.69 -20.49 0.93
C PHE A 3 -17.67 -21.70 1.87
N ASN A 4 -17.52 -22.92 1.33
CA ASN A 4 -17.58 -24.18 2.08
C ASN A 4 -18.79 -24.29 3.02
N GLN A 5 -19.98 -23.93 2.52
CA GLN A 5 -21.24 -23.90 3.29
C GLN A 5 -21.21 -23.02 4.55
N LYS A 6 -20.17 -22.19 4.70
CA LYS A 6 -19.99 -21.25 5.80
C LYS A 6 -20.20 -19.83 5.30
N LYS A 7 -20.89 -19.03 6.12
CA LYS A 7 -21.02 -17.59 5.93
C LYS A 7 -19.89 -16.86 6.65
N TRP A 8 -19.09 -16.13 5.89
CA TRP A 8 -18.00 -15.29 6.36
C TRP A 8 -18.47 -13.83 6.47
N GLU A 9 -18.61 -13.36 7.70
CA GLU A 9 -18.86 -11.97 8.06
C GLU A 9 -17.54 -11.22 8.18
N LEU A 10 -17.19 -10.45 7.15
CA LEU A 10 -15.91 -9.79 7.04
C LEU A 10 -16.10 -8.28 7.08
N GLU A 11 -15.33 -7.60 7.91
CA GLU A 11 -15.32 -6.16 8.04
C GLU A 11 -14.13 -5.53 7.30
N ARG A 12 -14.37 -4.32 6.78
CA ARG A 12 -13.32 -3.47 6.22
C ARG A 12 -12.58 -2.76 7.36
N TYR A 13 -11.34 -2.39 7.09
CA TYR A 13 -10.59 -1.47 7.92
C TYR A 13 -9.96 -0.35 7.07
N PRO A 14 -10.14 0.93 7.41
CA PRO A 14 -11.07 1.42 8.44
C PRO A 14 -12.53 1.09 8.10
N LYS A 15 -13.41 1.10 9.11
CA LYS A 15 -14.84 0.94 8.88
C LYS A 15 -15.35 2.08 7.99
N THR A 16 -16.24 1.75 7.07
CA THR A 16 -16.92 2.73 6.21
C THR A 16 -18.40 2.77 6.52
N LYS A 17 -19.00 3.96 6.42
CA LYS A 17 -20.45 4.12 6.49
C LYS A 17 -21.15 3.77 5.18
N ASN A 18 -20.39 3.69 4.07
CA ASN A 18 -20.94 3.34 2.78
C ASN A 18 -21.22 1.83 2.69
N ARG A 19 -22.51 1.49 2.71
CA ARG A 19 -23.00 0.10 2.68
C ARG A 19 -22.76 -0.62 1.34
N SER A 20 -22.44 0.11 0.26
CA SER A 20 -22.10 -0.52 -1.02
C SER A 20 -20.70 -1.16 -1.00
N LEU A 21 -19.86 -0.78 -0.05
CA LEU A 21 -18.49 -1.25 0.08
C LEU A 21 -18.44 -2.46 1.01
N ARG A 22 -17.77 -3.51 0.56
CA ARG A 22 -17.63 -4.78 1.27
C ARG A 22 -16.16 -5.11 1.49
N ALA A 23 -15.88 -5.99 2.45
CA ALA A 23 -14.53 -6.51 2.71
C ALA A 23 -14.11 -7.60 1.72
N TRP A 24 -14.97 -7.94 0.78
CA TRP A 24 -14.78 -8.98 -0.23
C TRP A 24 -15.59 -8.60 -1.48
N SER A 25 -15.30 -9.27 -2.59
CA SER A 25 -15.86 -9.03 -3.91
C SER A 25 -16.15 -10.34 -4.63
N ALA A 26 -16.77 -10.27 -5.81
CA ALA A 26 -16.96 -11.42 -6.68
C ALA A 26 -15.64 -12.10 -7.10
N ILE A 27 -14.51 -11.38 -7.05
CA ILE A 27 -13.18 -11.94 -7.30
C ILE A 27 -12.86 -13.00 -6.24
N ASP A 28 -13.09 -12.68 -4.96
CA ASP A 28 -12.75 -13.55 -3.85
C ASP A 28 -13.55 -14.87 -3.94
N GLU A 29 -14.86 -14.78 -4.17
CA GLU A 29 -15.73 -15.95 -4.37
C GLU A 29 -15.31 -16.80 -5.58
N LEU A 30 -14.90 -16.15 -6.68
CA LEU A 30 -14.50 -16.86 -7.89
C LEU A 30 -13.17 -17.58 -7.72
N ILE A 31 -12.18 -16.94 -7.08
CA ILE A 31 -10.91 -17.58 -6.72
C ILE A 31 -11.19 -18.81 -5.86
N LEU A 32 -11.97 -18.65 -4.79
CA LEU A 32 -12.31 -19.75 -3.87
C LEU A 32 -13.00 -20.91 -4.59
N ALA A 33 -14.00 -20.62 -5.43
CA ALA A 33 -14.67 -21.65 -6.22
C ALA A 33 -13.74 -22.40 -7.18
N GLU A 34 -12.75 -21.72 -7.76
CA GLU A 34 -11.75 -22.35 -8.64
C GLU A 34 -10.76 -23.23 -7.85
N THR A 35 -10.43 -22.86 -6.60
CA THR A 35 -9.56 -23.68 -5.75
C THR A 35 -10.14 -25.05 -5.39
N GLU A 36 -11.46 -25.25 -5.48
CA GLU A 36 -12.10 -26.55 -5.26
C GLU A 36 -11.75 -27.61 -6.33
N LYS A 37 -11.23 -27.19 -7.48
CA LYS A 37 -10.80 -28.12 -8.54
C LYS A 37 -9.42 -28.74 -8.29
N TYR A 38 -8.75 -28.33 -7.23
CA TYR A 38 -7.40 -28.74 -6.91
C TYR A 38 -7.38 -29.37 -5.52
N ASP A 39 -6.50 -30.35 -5.32
CA ASP A 39 -6.18 -30.83 -3.98
C ASP A 39 -5.44 -29.72 -3.22
N LYS A 40 -6.11 -29.11 -2.25
CA LYS A 40 -5.57 -28.02 -1.42
C LYS A 40 -4.75 -28.54 -0.26
N GLU A 41 -5.01 -29.74 0.24
CA GLU A 41 -4.37 -30.28 1.44
C GLU A 41 -2.88 -30.53 1.25
N SER A 42 -2.49 -30.94 0.04
CA SER A 42 -1.08 -31.15 -0.33
C SER A 42 -0.36 -29.88 -0.79
N LYS A 43 -1.04 -28.73 -0.90
CA LYS A 43 -0.50 -27.52 -1.54
C LYS A 43 -0.09 -26.44 -0.55
N LYS A 44 1.08 -25.85 -0.78
CA LYS A 44 1.49 -24.59 -0.16
C LYS A 44 0.82 -23.42 -0.88
N ILE A 45 -0.23 -22.89 -0.28
CA ILE A 45 -1.01 -21.76 -0.80
C ILE A 45 -0.36 -20.44 -0.39
N THR A 46 -0.10 -19.56 -1.36
CA THR A 46 0.32 -18.17 -1.11
C THR A 46 -0.70 -17.19 -1.68
N ILE A 47 -1.17 -16.27 -0.85
CA ILE A 47 -2.21 -15.29 -1.19
C ILE A 47 -1.59 -13.91 -1.30
N LEU A 48 -1.81 -13.23 -2.42
CA LEU A 48 -1.31 -11.89 -2.70
C LEU A 48 -2.48 -10.94 -2.90
N HIS A 49 -2.32 -9.73 -2.35
CA HIS A 49 -3.25 -8.62 -2.53
C HIS A 49 -4.68 -8.89 -1.98
N ASP A 50 -4.79 -9.72 -0.95
CA ASP A 50 -6.04 -9.88 -0.19
C ASP A 50 -6.25 -8.70 0.77
N THR A 51 -6.97 -7.67 0.33
CA THR A 51 -7.11 -6.38 1.03
C THR A 51 -7.59 -6.49 2.48
N TYR A 52 -8.51 -7.41 2.77
CA TYR A 52 -9.16 -7.51 4.08
C TYR A 52 -9.14 -8.92 4.69
N GLY A 53 -8.50 -9.88 4.02
CA GLY A 53 -8.32 -11.23 4.55
C GLY A 53 -9.46 -12.16 4.17
N ALA A 54 -10.20 -11.87 3.09
CA ALA A 54 -11.33 -12.69 2.70
C ALA A 54 -10.89 -14.10 2.30
N LEU A 55 -9.87 -14.20 1.45
CA LEU A 55 -9.29 -15.47 1.02
C LEU A 55 -8.55 -16.13 2.18
N THR A 56 -7.78 -15.34 2.94
CA THR A 56 -6.99 -15.85 4.07
C THR A 56 -7.88 -16.43 5.18
N CYS A 57 -8.99 -15.78 5.52
CA CYS A 57 -9.96 -16.34 6.47
C CYS A 57 -10.62 -17.60 5.91
N ALA A 58 -11.09 -17.55 4.67
CA ALA A 58 -11.81 -18.66 4.04
C ALA A 58 -10.96 -19.94 3.91
N LEU A 59 -9.66 -19.78 3.67
CA LEU A 59 -8.72 -20.88 3.49
C LEU A 59 -7.87 -21.18 4.73
N ASN A 60 -8.21 -20.63 5.91
CA ASN A 60 -7.37 -20.71 7.11
C ASN A 60 -6.99 -22.15 7.53
N GLU A 61 -7.86 -23.14 7.26
CA GLU A 61 -7.60 -24.56 7.56
C GLU A 61 -6.38 -25.12 6.82
N TYR A 62 -6.07 -24.57 5.65
CA TYR A 62 -4.91 -24.90 4.82
C TYR A 62 -3.67 -24.07 5.16
N LYS A 63 -3.73 -23.24 6.21
CA LYS A 63 -2.62 -22.39 6.70
C LYS A 63 -1.92 -21.59 5.58
N PRO A 64 -2.65 -20.81 4.77
CA PRO A 64 -2.05 -20.09 3.66
C PRO A 64 -1.06 -19.03 4.13
N ALA A 65 0.01 -18.85 3.38
CA ALA A 65 0.92 -17.73 3.56
C ALA A 65 0.34 -16.48 2.86
N SER A 66 0.16 -15.39 3.58
CA SER A 66 -0.43 -14.15 3.03
C SER A 66 0.64 -13.08 2.87
N VAL A 67 0.80 -12.54 1.66
CA VAL A 67 1.67 -11.38 1.43
C VAL A 67 0.96 -10.13 1.94
N ILE A 68 1.51 -9.55 3.01
CA ILE A 68 0.94 -8.36 3.66
C ILE A 68 1.78 -7.15 3.27
N TYR A 69 1.16 -6.19 2.59
CA TYR A 69 1.83 -5.00 2.10
C TYR A 69 1.34 -3.71 2.76
N LEU A 70 0.18 -3.75 3.44
CA LEU A 70 -0.30 -2.63 4.26
C LEU A 70 -0.33 -2.99 5.74
N ASN A 71 0.00 -2.04 6.62
CA ASN A 71 -0.16 -2.24 8.05
C ASN A 71 -1.66 -2.26 8.44
N SER A 72 -2.47 -1.48 7.75
CA SER A 72 -3.94 -1.46 7.86
C SER A 72 -4.57 -2.79 7.44
N GLN A 73 -4.01 -3.46 6.42
CA GLN A 73 -4.40 -4.82 6.02
C GLN A 73 -4.16 -5.81 7.16
N LEU A 74 -3.01 -5.75 7.84
CA LEU A 74 -2.75 -6.61 8.99
C LEU A 74 -3.77 -6.40 10.12
N LYS A 75 -4.19 -5.15 10.35
CA LYS A 75 -5.27 -4.85 11.32
C LYS A 75 -6.61 -5.43 10.88
N ALA A 76 -6.96 -5.34 9.59
CA ALA A 76 -8.17 -5.94 9.04
C ALA A 76 -8.17 -7.47 9.25
N PHE A 77 -7.05 -8.14 8.96
CA PHE A 77 -6.90 -9.57 9.10
C PHE A 77 -7.11 -10.01 10.55
N LYS A 78 -6.40 -9.37 11.49
CA LYS A 78 -6.54 -9.66 12.93
C LYS A 78 -7.99 -9.59 13.40
N LYS A 79 -8.71 -8.54 12.97
CA LYS A 79 -10.10 -8.34 13.35
C LYS A 79 -11.04 -9.38 12.74
N ASN A 80 -10.84 -9.71 11.47
CA ASN A 80 -11.64 -10.72 10.79
C ASN A 80 -11.35 -12.12 11.34
N PHE A 81 -10.11 -12.42 11.71
CA PHE A 81 -9.73 -13.65 12.43
C PHE A 81 -10.45 -13.74 13.78
N GLU A 82 -10.38 -12.68 14.59
CA GLU A 82 -11.05 -12.61 15.89
C GLU A 82 -12.56 -12.83 15.76
N THR A 83 -13.20 -12.18 14.78
CA THR A 83 -14.65 -12.31 14.51
C THR A 83 -15.05 -13.75 14.21
N HIS A 84 -14.19 -14.50 13.52
CA HIS A 84 -14.41 -15.91 13.16
C HIS A 84 -13.76 -16.92 14.12
N LYS A 85 -13.22 -16.45 15.26
CA LYS A 85 -12.51 -17.26 16.25
C LYS A 85 -11.36 -18.07 15.65
N ILE A 86 -10.71 -17.53 14.61
CA ILE A 86 -9.49 -18.12 14.04
C ILE A 86 -8.32 -17.66 14.91
N PRO A 87 -7.50 -18.59 15.44
CA PRO A 87 -6.32 -18.23 16.21
C PRO A 87 -5.34 -17.40 15.38
N ILE A 88 -4.73 -16.36 15.99
CA ILE A 88 -3.87 -15.43 15.25
C ILE A 88 -2.57 -16.08 14.79
N GLU A 89 -2.13 -17.13 15.47
CA GLU A 89 -1.01 -17.99 15.08
C GLU A 89 -1.23 -18.71 13.73
N ASN A 90 -2.47 -18.83 13.26
CA ASN A 90 -2.76 -19.35 11.93
C ASN A 90 -2.45 -18.32 10.82
N LEU A 91 -2.23 -17.05 11.17
CA LEU A 91 -1.82 -16.03 10.22
C LEU A 91 -0.31 -16.14 9.96
N THR A 92 0.05 -16.86 8.90
CA THR A 92 1.39 -16.76 8.32
C THR A 92 1.41 -15.59 7.35
N TRP A 93 2.25 -14.58 7.59
CA TRP A 93 2.41 -13.46 6.69
C TRP A 93 3.83 -13.34 6.14
N LEU A 94 3.94 -12.88 4.90
CA LEU A 94 5.19 -12.72 4.16
C LEU A 94 5.42 -11.27 3.77
N ASP A 95 6.70 -10.90 3.69
CA ASP A 95 7.18 -9.63 3.15
C ASP A 95 7.01 -9.62 1.60
N PRO A 96 6.41 -8.57 1.00
CA PRO A 96 6.23 -8.49 -0.44
C PRO A 96 7.54 -8.48 -1.25
N LEU A 97 8.68 -8.11 -0.68
CA LEU A 97 9.99 -8.10 -1.35
C LEU A 97 10.66 -9.48 -1.39
N LYS A 98 10.23 -10.41 -0.54
CA LYS A 98 10.97 -11.65 -0.25
C LYS A 98 10.01 -12.81 -0.03
N LEU A 99 9.59 -13.43 -1.12
CA LEU A 99 8.94 -14.73 -1.09
C LEU A 99 10.06 -15.79 -1.11
N HIS A 100 10.31 -16.43 0.03
CA HIS A 100 11.36 -17.46 0.19
C HIS A 100 10.80 -18.86 0.40
N THR A 101 9.49 -19.02 0.21
CA THR A 101 8.77 -20.27 0.50
C THR A 101 8.24 -20.86 -0.81
N PRO A 102 8.42 -22.17 -1.07
CA PRO A 102 7.87 -22.80 -2.25
C PRO A 102 6.35 -22.60 -2.37
N ILE A 103 5.88 -22.27 -3.57
CA ILE A 103 4.48 -21.97 -3.88
C ILE A 103 3.93 -23.06 -4.80
N ASP A 104 3.01 -23.89 -4.31
CA ASP A 104 2.29 -24.88 -5.14
C ASP A 104 1.00 -24.27 -5.74
N MET A 105 0.44 -23.26 -5.07
CA MET A 105 -0.71 -22.49 -5.55
C MET A 105 -0.60 -21.01 -5.17
N GLY A 106 -0.57 -20.13 -6.16
CA GLY A 106 -0.62 -18.68 -5.95
C GLY A 106 -2.03 -18.13 -6.17
N LEU A 107 -2.57 -17.35 -5.24
CA LEU A 107 -3.86 -16.69 -5.37
C LEU A 107 -3.64 -15.18 -5.38
N ILE A 108 -3.90 -14.52 -6.50
CA ILE A 108 -3.62 -13.09 -6.67
C ILE A 108 -4.92 -12.37 -6.97
N LYS A 109 -5.31 -11.40 -6.14
CA LYS A 109 -6.26 -10.39 -6.58
C LYS A 109 -5.50 -9.36 -7.39
N VAL A 110 -5.78 -9.27 -8.68
CA VAL A 110 -4.96 -8.43 -9.57
C VAL A 110 -5.05 -6.97 -9.10
N PRO A 111 -3.91 -6.33 -8.76
CA PRO A 111 -3.89 -4.95 -8.33
C PRO A 111 -4.28 -4.00 -9.46
N LYS A 112 -4.66 -2.76 -9.12
CA LYS A 112 -4.94 -1.72 -10.12
C LYS A 112 -3.70 -1.36 -10.97
N SER A 113 -2.51 -1.42 -10.37
CA SER A 113 -1.25 -1.15 -11.07
C SER A 113 -0.75 -2.40 -11.78
N ILE A 114 -0.56 -2.32 -13.10
CA ILE A 114 0.07 -3.38 -13.89
C ILE A 114 1.53 -3.59 -13.46
N ALA A 115 2.25 -2.55 -13.07
CA ALA A 115 3.63 -2.68 -12.58
C ALA A 115 3.67 -3.45 -11.25
N LEU A 116 2.68 -3.26 -10.36
CA LEU A 116 2.56 -4.06 -9.14
C LEU A 116 2.17 -5.52 -9.44
N PHE A 117 1.34 -5.74 -10.46
CA PHE A 117 1.01 -7.10 -10.91
C PHE A 117 2.25 -7.82 -11.48
N ASP A 118 3.04 -7.14 -12.31
CA ASP A 118 4.33 -7.62 -12.84
C ASP A 118 5.30 -7.98 -11.70
N PHE A 119 5.42 -7.09 -10.71
CA PHE A 119 6.23 -7.33 -9.51
C PHE A 119 5.78 -8.58 -8.72
N TYR A 120 4.47 -8.76 -8.52
CA TYR A 120 3.95 -9.96 -7.85
C TYR A 120 4.23 -11.24 -8.63
N LEU A 121 4.00 -11.25 -9.95
CA LEU A 121 4.29 -12.43 -10.77
C LEU A 121 5.77 -12.76 -10.81
N LYS A 122 6.65 -11.75 -10.85
CA LYS A 122 8.09 -11.94 -10.71
C LYS A 122 8.45 -12.67 -9.42
N ASN A 123 7.94 -12.21 -8.28
CA ASN A 123 8.28 -12.79 -6.99
C ASN A 123 7.66 -14.18 -6.81
N VAL A 124 6.45 -14.40 -7.33
CA VAL A 124 5.82 -15.72 -7.33
C VAL A 124 6.63 -16.69 -8.18
N HIS A 125 7.05 -16.27 -9.39
CA HIS A 125 7.85 -17.07 -10.30
C HIS A 125 9.18 -17.52 -9.68
N GLN A 126 9.82 -16.69 -8.86
CA GLN A 126 11.04 -17.07 -8.13
C GLN A 126 10.84 -18.20 -7.09
N SER A 127 9.59 -18.48 -6.70
CA SER A 127 9.26 -19.46 -5.65
C SER A 127 8.37 -20.61 -6.14
N ILE A 128 8.04 -20.64 -7.43
CA ILE A 128 7.07 -21.59 -7.99
C ILE A 128 7.73 -22.88 -8.50
N LYS A 129 6.97 -23.98 -8.59
CA LYS A 129 7.41 -25.26 -9.17
C LYS A 129 6.71 -25.50 -10.50
N ALA A 130 7.21 -26.47 -11.28
CA ALA A 130 6.66 -26.81 -12.60
C ALA A 130 5.14 -27.14 -12.58
N GLU A 131 4.68 -27.85 -11.55
CA GLU A 131 3.28 -28.29 -11.38
C GLU A 131 2.38 -27.29 -10.66
N SER A 132 2.91 -26.12 -10.32
CA SER A 132 2.14 -25.12 -9.60
C SER A 132 1.14 -24.40 -10.50
N VAL A 133 0.09 -23.87 -9.88
CA VAL A 133 -0.92 -23.05 -10.56
C VAL A 133 -1.03 -21.68 -9.90
N VAL A 134 -1.22 -20.63 -10.69
CA VAL A 134 -1.53 -19.29 -10.17
C VAL A 134 -2.89 -18.84 -10.68
N LEU A 135 -3.76 -18.45 -9.76
CA LEU A 135 -5.09 -17.94 -10.05
C LEU A 135 -5.10 -16.42 -9.82
N CYS A 136 -5.21 -15.65 -10.89
CA CYS A 136 -5.22 -14.19 -10.84
C CYS A 136 -6.62 -13.65 -11.10
N GLY A 137 -7.33 -13.23 -10.07
CA GLY A 137 -8.71 -12.77 -10.18
C GLY A 137 -8.85 -11.25 -10.35
N PHE A 138 -9.74 -10.83 -11.24
CA PHE A 138 -10.01 -9.42 -11.56
C PHE A 138 -11.47 -9.19 -11.96
N MET A 139 -11.93 -7.94 -11.85
CA MET A 139 -13.22 -7.55 -12.42
C MET A 139 -13.09 -7.39 -13.93
N THR A 140 -14.05 -7.91 -14.71
CA THR A 140 -14.05 -7.90 -16.19
C THR A 140 -13.79 -6.50 -16.77
N ARG A 141 -14.38 -5.46 -16.15
CA ARG A 141 -14.20 -4.05 -16.57
C ARG A 141 -12.77 -3.51 -16.39
N ASN A 142 -11.94 -4.17 -15.58
CA ASN A 142 -10.56 -3.80 -15.31
C ASN A 142 -9.57 -4.57 -16.19
N PHE A 143 -10.06 -5.46 -17.07
CA PHE A 143 -9.20 -6.23 -17.96
C PHE A 143 -8.43 -5.32 -18.91
N THR A 144 -7.17 -5.65 -19.15
CA THR A 144 -6.34 -5.04 -20.20
C THR A 144 -5.48 -6.12 -20.85
N GLU A 145 -5.14 -5.96 -22.12
CA GLU A 145 -4.23 -6.89 -22.82
C GLU A 145 -2.86 -6.98 -22.14
N ASN A 146 -2.43 -5.89 -21.50
CA ASN A 146 -1.20 -5.85 -20.71
C ASN A 146 -1.17 -6.86 -19.56
N MET A 147 -2.33 -7.24 -18.99
CA MET A 147 -2.38 -8.28 -17.97
C MET A 147 -1.93 -9.63 -18.52
N ILE A 148 -2.35 -9.98 -19.74
CA ILE A 148 -1.93 -11.20 -20.42
C ILE A 148 -0.46 -11.08 -20.77
N ALA A 149 -0.05 -9.96 -21.38
CA ALA A 149 1.34 -9.76 -21.77
C ALA A 149 2.31 -9.90 -20.59
N VAL A 150 1.97 -9.33 -19.43
CA VAL A 150 2.76 -9.48 -18.19
C VAL A 150 2.74 -10.92 -17.69
N ALA A 151 1.59 -11.60 -17.68
CA ALA A 151 1.52 -13.00 -17.25
C ALA A 151 2.33 -13.95 -18.16
N SER A 152 2.27 -13.74 -19.48
CA SER A 152 2.96 -14.56 -20.48
C SER A 152 4.49 -14.43 -20.43
N ARG A 153 5.03 -13.41 -19.75
CA ARG A 153 6.47 -13.31 -19.45
C ARG A 153 6.95 -14.38 -18.47
N TYR A 154 6.06 -14.87 -17.60
CA TYR A 154 6.41 -15.80 -16.52
C TYR A 154 5.82 -17.20 -16.72
N PHE A 155 4.75 -17.34 -17.51
CA PHE A 155 4.02 -18.59 -17.71
C PHE A 155 3.79 -18.85 -19.20
N GLU A 156 3.87 -20.12 -19.60
CA GLU A 156 3.59 -20.55 -20.98
C GLU A 156 2.09 -20.71 -21.21
N ASP A 157 1.38 -21.29 -20.25
CA ASP A 157 -0.08 -21.45 -20.27
C ASP A 157 -0.73 -20.30 -19.50
N VAL A 158 -1.35 -19.38 -20.25
CA VAL A 158 -2.11 -18.23 -19.73
C VAL A 158 -3.53 -18.30 -20.28
N THR A 159 -4.44 -18.89 -19.51
CA THR A 159 -5.85 -19.06 -19.92
C THR A 159 -6.78 -18.14 -19.13
N GLN A 160 -7.95 -17.87 -19.68
CA GLN A 160 -8.98 -17.06 -19.02
C GLN A 160 -10.20 -17.89 -18.67
N SER A 161 -10.75 -17.69 -17.47
CA SER A 161 -12.04 -18.28 -17.12
C SER A 161 -13.21 -17.57 -17.83
N LEU A 162 -14.37 -18.23 -17.82
CA LEU A 162 -15.65 -17.56 -18.04
C LEU A 162 -15.90 -16.51 -16.95
N ALA A 163 -16.69 -15.49 -17.29
CA ALA A 163 -17.08 -14.47 -16.35
C ALA A 163 -18.17 -14.97 -15.38
N LYS A 164 -18.01 -14.71 -14.09
CA LYS A 164 -19.00 -15.00 -13.04
C LYS A 164 -19.18 -13.78 -12.16
N LYS A 165 -20.41 -13.26 -12.03
CA LYS A 165 -20.71 -12.02 -11.29
C LYS A 165 -19.78 -10.85 -11.66
N LYS A 166 -19.46 -10.71 -12.96
CA LYS A 166 -18.52 -9.73 -13.53
C LYS A 166 -17.05 -9.92 -13.12
N ALA A 167 -16.68 -10.98 -12.39
CA ALA A 167 -15.29 -11.36 -12.12
C ALA A 167 -14.80 -12.43 -13.12
N ARG A 168 -13.50 -12.47 -13.37
CA ARG A 168 -12.80 -13.45 -14.21
C ARG A 168 -11.45 -13.82 -13.56
N LEU A 169 -10.89 -14.96 -13.97
CA LEU A 169 -9.54 -15.40 -13.61
C LEU A 169 -8.64 -15.42 -14.84
N LEU A 170 -7.37 -15.04 -14.67
CA LEU A 170 -6.29 -15.65 -15.43
C LEU A 170 -5.85 -16.89 -14.66
N ILE A 171 -5.72 -18.01 -15.34
CA ILE A 171 -5.19 -19.27 -14.80
C ILE A 171 -3.83 -19.46 -15.45
N LEU A 172 -2.78 -19.41 -14.63
CA LEU A 172 -1.40 -19.46 -15.08
C LEU A 172 -0.79 -20.81 -14.69
N LYS A 173 -0.24 -21.52 -15.66
CA LYS A 173 0.41 -22.82 -15.50
C LYS A 173 1.68 -22.88 -16.35
N GLN A 174 2.45 -23.93 -16.18
CA GLN A 174 3.72 -24.14 -16.91
C GLN A 174 4.64 -22.91 -16.76
N PRO A 175 5.16 -22.65 -15.54
CA PRO A 175 6.09 -21.55 -15.33
C PRO A 175 7.29 -21.69 -16.27
N ARG A 176 7.70 -20.59 -16.90
CA ARG A 176 8.87 -20.58 -17.78
C ARG A 176 10.12 -20.89 -16.98
N LYS A 177 11.05 -21.65 -17.58
CA LYS A 177 12.33 -21.98 -16.92
C LYS A 177 13.22 -20.76 -16.72
N GLU A 178 13.24 -19.87 -17.70
CA GLU A 178 14.07 -18.66 -17.70
C GLU A 178 13.20 -17.43 -17.94
N VAL A 179 13.46 -16.39 -17.15
CA VAL A 179 12.81 -15.09 -17.25
C VAL A 179 13.86 -13.99 -17.10
N GLU A 180 13.65 -12.89 -17.78
CA GLU A 180 14.56 -11.74 -17.70
C GLU A 180 14.66 -11.21 -16.26
N ASN A 181 15.88 -11.12 -15.74
CA ASN A 181 16.13 -10.55 -14.42
C ASN A 181 16.12 -9.02 -14.48
N ARG A 182 14.93 -8.43 -14.36
CA ARG A 182 14.73 -6.98 -14.31
C ARG A 182 14.87 -6.45 -12.89
N LEU A 183 15.24 -5.19 -12.68
CA LEU A 183 15.17 -4.57 -11.35
C LEU A 183 13.71 -4.53 -10.87
N SER A 184 13.53 -4.68 -9.55
CA SER A 184 12.19 -4.64 -8.93
C SER A 184 11.73 -3.22 -8.57
N PHE A 185 12.56 -2.22 -8.84
CA PHE A 185 12.28 -0.80 -8.65
C PHE A 185 12.73 -0.03 -9.90
N HIS A 186 12.18 1.17 -10.09
CA HIS A 186 12.60 2.12 -11.13
C HIS A 186 13.09 3.43 -10.50
N GLU A 187 13.73 4.26 -11.31
CA GLU A 187 14.25 5.57 -10.91
C GLU A 187 13.42 6.71 -11.50
N ILE A 188 13.20 7.74 -10.68
CA ILE A 188 12.50 8.97 -11.02
C ILE A 188 13.45 10.12 -10.79
N LYS A 189 13.73 10.90 -11.84
CA LYS A 189 14.51 12.14 -11.74
C LYS A 189 13.54 13.32 -11.62
N ASN A 190 13.91 14.31 -10.82
CA ASN A 190 13.18 15.58 -10.76
C ASN A 190 14.08 16.77 -11.07
N ASP A 191 13.45 17.93 -11.27
CA ASP A 191 14.15 19.18 -11.64
C ASP A 191 14.99 19.75 -10.48
N LEU A 192 14.80 19.21 -9.26
CA LEU A 192 15.59 19.56 -8.07
C LEU A 192 16.89 18.73 -7.96
N GLY A 193 17.20 17.91 -8.97
CA GLY A 193 18.41 17.08 -9.02
C GLY A 193 18.41 15.96 -7.98
N LEU A 194 17.24 15.42 -7.65
CA LEU A 194 17.08 14.19 -6.86
C LEU A 194 16.82 13.01 -7.81
N ILE A 195 17.41 11.86 -7.48
CA ILE A 195 17.13 10.58 -8.14
C ILE A 195 16.46 9.69 -7.10
N ILE A 196 15.18 9.39 -7.31
CA ILE A 196 14.33 8.65 -6.37
C ILE A 196 14.06 7.27 -6.93
N LYS A 197 14.43 6.23 -6.18
CA LYS A 197 14.13 4.83 -6.45
C LYS A 197 12.80 4.45 -5.81
N GLN A 198 11.97 3.70 -6.55
CA GLN A 198 10.64 3.33 -6.09
C GLN A 198 10.23 1.94 -6.56
N TYR A 199 9.67 1.14 -5.64
CA TYR A 199 8.98 -0.10 -5.96
C TYR A 199 7.59 0.18 -6.55
N PRO A 200 7.07 -0.68 -7.44
CA PRO A 200 5.71 -0.55 -7.97
C PRO A 200 4.63 -0.52 -6.89
N GLY A 201 3.54 0.20 -7.16
CA GLY A 201 2.40 0.30 -6.24
C GLY A 201 2.57 1.33 -5.12
N VAL A 202 3.69 2.05 -5.10
CA VAL A 202 3.87 3.28 -4.32
C VAL A 202 3.26 4.46 -5.10
N PHE A 203 2.82 5.50 -4.38
CA PHE A 203 2.14 6.65 -4.98
C PHE A 203 3.00 7.33 -6.06
N SER A 204 2.34 7.81 -7.11
CA SER A 204 2.93 8.50 -8.26
C SER A 204 4.08 7.72 -8.93
N ASP A 205 3.73 6.58 -9.53
CA ASP A 205 4.67 5.57 -10.05
C ASP A 205 5.82 6.19 -10.86
N ASN A 206 5.58 6.91 -11.95
CA ASN A 206 6.65 7.27 -12.91
C ASN A 206 7.15 8.72 -12.84
N LYS A 207 6.63 9.55 -11.92
CA LYS A 207 6.99 10.98 -11.83
C LYS A 207 6.74 11.51 -10.43
N ILE A 208 7.38 12.61 -10.06
CA ILE A 208 7.03 13.31 -8.83
C ILE A 208 5.67 14.00 -9.01
N ASP A 209 4.75 13.77 -8.08
CA ASP A 209 3.42 14.40 -8.07
C ASP A 209 3.52 15.93 -8.01
N PHE A 210 2.65 16.62 -8.74
CA PHE A 210 2.64 18.09 -8.78
C PHE A 210 2.28 18.72 -7.43
N GLY A 211 1.43 18.06 -6.63
CA GLY A 211 1.16 18.50 -5.27
C GLY A 211 2.42 18.39 -4.41
N THR A 212 3.12 17.26 -4.48
CA THR A 212 4.43 17.13 -3.81
C THR A 212 5.40 18.21 -4.24
N GLN A 213 5.52 18.54 -5.53
CA GLN A 213 6.41 19.63 -5.99
C GLN A 213 6.07 20.97 -5.33
N LEU A 214 4.78 21.35 -5.35
CA LEU A 214 4.30 22.58 -4.71
C LEU A 214 4.58 22.59 -3.19
N LEU A 215 4.48 21.44 -2.52
CA LEU A 215 4.86 21.28 -1.12
C LEU A 215 6.34 21.57 -0.92
N LEU A 216 7.23 20.96 -1.71
CA LEU A 216 8.69 21.12 -1.58
C LEU A 216 9.14 22.59 -1.70
N GLU A 217 8.51 23.34 -2.60
CA GLU A 217 8.73 24.78 -2.79
C GLU A 217 8.29 25.63 -1.58
N SER A 218 7.41 25.09 -0.75
CA SER A 218 6.76 25.79 0.36
C SER A 218 7.31 25.40 1.74
N ILE A 219 8.23 24.43 1.79
CA ILE A 219 8.85 23.98 3.05
C ILE A 219 9.74 25.11 3.60
N PRO A 220 9.56 25.50 4.88
CA PRO A 220 10.41 26.51 5.51
C PRO A 220 11.83 25.96 5.69
N LYS A 221 12.80 26.85 5.84
CA LYS A 221 14.15 26.45 6.24
C LYS A 221 14.09 25.78 7.62
N ILE A 222 14.72 24.61 7.74
CA ILE A 222 14.91 23.90 9.00
C ILE A 222 16.38 23.99 9.44
N ASN A 223 16.64 23.67 10.70
CA ASN A 223 17.99 23.55 11.26
C ASN A 223 18.46 22.10 11.29
N ASP A 224 19.77 21.90 11.39
CA ASP A 224 20.38 20.57 11.52
C ASP A 224 19.96 19.82 12.80
N ASN A 225 19.49 20.52 13.83
CA ASN A 225 19.03 19.93 15.08
C ASN A 225 17.52 19.71 15.12
N ASP A 226 16.79 20.07 14.06
CA ASP A 226 15.34 19.90 14.01
C ASP A 226 14.97 18.41 13.84
N THR A 227 13.88 18.02 14.47
CA THR A 227 13.26 16.70 14.34
C THR A 227 12.01 16.82 13.47
N VAL A 228 12.02 16.14 12.33
CA VAL A 228 11.02 16.26 11.26
C VAL A 228 10.30 14.93 11.02
N MET A 229 9.02 15.00 10.71
CA MET A 229 8.20 13.86 10.30
C MET A 229 7.67 14.03 8.88
N ASP A 230 7.77 12.96 8.07
CA ASP A 230 7.13 12.81 6.78
C ASP A 230 6.00 11.76 6.90
N LEU A 231 4.74 12.23 6.89
CA LEU A 231 3.54 11.41 7.04
C LEU A 231 2.96 11.00 5.70
N ALA A 232 2.67 9.69 5.58
CA ALA A 232 2.34 9.08 4.29
C ALA A 232 3.48 9.34 3.29
N CYS A 233 4.70 9.02 3.71
CA CYS A 233 5.92 9.46 3.06
C CYS A 233 6.12 8.94 1.62
N GLY A 234 5.39 7.89 1.22
CA GLY A 234 5.57 7.26 -0.08
C GLY A 234 7.02 6.80 -0.28
N ASN A 235 7.62 7.19 -1.40
CA ASN A 235 9.03 6.92 -1.70
C ASN A 235 10.04 7.75 -0.91
N GLY A 236 9.60 8.63 0.00
CA GLY A 236 10.46 9.47 0.83
C GLY A 236 11.04 10.69 0.09
N ILE A 237 10.45 11.13 -1.02
CA ILE A 237 10.93 12.32 -1.75
C ILE A 237 10.99 13.58 -0.87
N ILE A 238 10.01 13.81 0.01
CA ILE A 238 9.98 14.98 0.89
C ILE A 238 11.14 14.90 1.90
N ALA A 239 11.27 13.75 2.57
CA ALA A 239 12.41 13.46 3.42
C ALA A 239 13.78 13.59 2.71
N ALA A 240 13.90 13.10 1.48
CA ALA A 240 15.14 13.19 0.71
C ALA A 240 15.51 14.64 0.36
N TYR A 241 14.51 15.46 0.03
CA TYR A 241 14.68 16.90 -0.17
C TYR A 241 15.16 17.61 1.10
N LEU A 242 14.53 17.34 2.24
CA LEU A 242 14.93 17.89 3.54
C LEU A 242 16.37 17.47 3.90
N ARG A 243 16.72 16.19 3.74
CA ARG A 243 18.09 15.70 3.97
C ARG A 243 19.13 16.37 3.09
N LYS A 244 18.79 16.68 1.83
CA LYS A 244 19.70 17.39 0.90
C LYS A 244 20.00 18.81 1.35
N GLN A 245 19.05 19.48 2.00
CA GLN A 245 19.22 20.84 2.54
C GLN A 245 19.86 20.86 3.92
N ASN A 246 19.60 19.83 4.73
CA ASN A 246 20.00 19.75 6.13
C ASN A 246 20.55 18.36 6.44
N ALA A 247 21.86 18.21 6.33
CA ALA A 247 22.51 16.90 6.37
C ALA A 247 22.32 16.17 7.71
N LYS A 248 22.09 16.88 8.81
CA LYS A 248 22.08 16.28 10.16
C LYS A 248 20.70 16.17 10.82
N CYS A 249 19.65 16.75 10.24
CA CYS A 249 18.31 16.72 10.84
C CYS A 249 17.83 15.29 11.11
N ASN A 250 17.01 15.12 12.15
CA ASN A 250 16.38 13.84 12.48
C ASN A 250 15.11 13.71 11.65
N ILE A 251 15.02 12.69 10.78
CA ILE A 251 13.87 12.50 9.89
C ILE A 251 13.16 11.19 10.23
N HIS A 252 11.88 11.29 10.52
CA HIS A 252 10.99 10.17 10.77
C HIS A 252 10.04 10.02 9.58
N LEU A 253 9.95 8.82 9.01
CA LEU A 253 9.11 8.52 7.86
C LEU A 253 8.08 7.47 8.24
N VAL A 254 6.81 7.79 8.04
CA VAL A 254 5.68 6.91 8.39
C VAL A 254 4.83 6.65 7.15
N ASP A 255 4.59 5.38 6.84
CA ASP A 255 3.68 4.98 5.78
C ASP A 255 2.98 3.67 6.11
N ASP A 256 1.74 3.54 5.65
CA ASP A 256 0.96 2.30 5.74
C ASP A 256 1.49 1.24 4.78
N ASN A 257 2.10 1.64 3.66
CA ASN A 257 2.57 0.76 2.62
C ASN A 257 4.03 0.32 2.87
N PHE A 258 4.24 -0.99 2.96
CA PHE A 258 5.55 -1.59 3.14
C PHE A 258 6.50 -1.27 1.99
N LEU A 259 6.00 -1.26 0.74
CA LEU A 259 6.79 -0.92 -0.44
C LEU A 259 7.16 0.56 -0.47
N ALA A 260 6.35 1.44 0.13
CA ALA A 260 6.66 2.86 0.29
C ALA A 260 7.86 3.04 1.24
N ILE A 261 7.77 2.47 2.45
CA ILE A 261 8.89 2.47 3.41
C ILE A 261 10.15 1.84 2.82
N SER A 262 9.99 0.76 2.05
CA SER A 262 11.11 0.10 1.38
C SER A 262 11.74 0.97 0.29
N SER A 263 10.91 1.73 -0.44
CA SER A 263 11.39 2.72 -1.42
C SER A 263 12.12 3.86 -0.74
N ALA A 264 11.58 4.40 0.35
CA ALA A 264 12.25 5.46 1.12
C ALA A 264 13.62 5.02 1.66
N LYS A 265 13.76 3.75 2.08
CA LYS A 265 15.05 3.18 2.48
C LYS A 265 16.08 3.09 1.35
N LEU A 266 15.65 3.09 0.08
CA LEU A 266 16.56 3.16 -1.07
C LEU A 266 17.06 4.58 -1.33
N ASN A 267 16.36 5.60 -0.80
CA ASN A 267 16.57 7.02 -1.13
C ASN A 267 17.23 7.81 0.00
N LEU A 268 17.19 7.32 1.23
CA LEU A 268 17.77 7.98 2.40
C LEU A 268 18.84 7.12 3.06
N SER A 269 19.85 7.78 3.62
CA SER A 269 20.82 7.14 4.52
C SER A 269 20.13 6.70 5.82
N LYS A 270 20.73 5.74 6.53
CA LYS A 270 20.20 5.27 7.82
C LYS A 270 20.52 6.21 8.98
N GLU A 271 21.51 7.07 8.82
CA GLU A 271 21.91 8.04 9.84
C GLU A 271 20.80 9.07 10.05
N ASN A 272 20.45 9.32 11.32
CA ASN A 272 19.39 10.23 11.74
C ASN A 272 18.06 10.06 10.97
N THR A 273 17.77 8.83 10.53
CA THR A 273 16.59 8.53 9.71
C THR A 273 15.88 7.29 10.25
N TYR A 274 14.59 7.44 10.56
CA TYR A 274 13.78 6.42 11.22
C TYR A 274 12.57 6.07 10.36
N PHE A 275 12.36 4.77 10.10
CA PHE A 275 11.31 4.29 9.19
C PHE A 275 10.25 3.49 9.94
N TYR A 276 8.98 3.82 9.74
CA TYR A 276 7.85 3.20 10.44
C TYR A 276 6.80 2.69 9.45
N TRP A 277 6.66 1.37 9.36
CA TRP A 277 5.55 0.75 8.64
C TRP A 277 4.31 0.70 9.55
N LYS A 278 3.47 1.74 9.44
CA LYS A 278 2.33 1.99 10.32
C LYS A 278 1.22 2.74 9.57
N ASN A 279 -0.03 2.34 9.81
CA ASN A 279 -1.20 3.03 9.27
C ASN A 279 -1.72 4.16 10.19
N ASP A 280 -1.09 4.36 11.33
CA ASP A 280 -1.37 5.41 12.30
C ASP A 280 -0.05 5.94 12.87
N LEU A 281 -0.15 7.01 13.65
CA LEU A 281 0.99 7.62 14.31
C LEU A 281 1.22 7.10 15.73
N ASN A 282 0.73 5.91 16.08
CA ASN A 282 1.14 5.26 17.34
C ASN A 282 2.55 4.66 17.20
N ILE A 283 3.49 5.49 16.78
CA ILE A 283 4.91 5.24 16.84
C ILE A 283 5.30 5.43 18.31
N LYS A 284 5.96 4.41 18.90
CA LYS A 284 6.42 4.46 20.29
C LYS A 284 7.63 5.40 20.39
N THR A 285 7.39 6.68 20.16
CA THR A 285 8.37 7.76 20.27
C THR A 285 7.92 8.72 21.37
N ASN A 286 8.88 9.20 22.14
CA ASN A 286 8.67 10.31 23.08
C ASN A 286 8.99 11.66 22.42
N GLU A 287 9.41 11.65 21.15
CA GLU A 287 9.77 12.84 20.39
C GLU A 287 8.53 13.65 20.00
N LEU A 288 8.67 14.96 20.09
CA LEU A 288 7.81 15.94 19.43
C LEU A 288 8.57 16.51 18.22
N PHE A 289 7.84 16.97 17.21
CA PHE A 289 8.41 17.39 15.92
C PHE A 289 8.36 18.90 15.74
N ASP A 290 9.46 19.46 15.22
CA ASP A 290 9.57 20.86 14.79
C ASP A 290 8.80 21.08 13.49
N LEU A 291 8.84 20.09 12.59
CA LEU A 291 8.10 20.09 11.33
C LEU A 291 7.43 18.73 11.10
N ILE A 292 6.17 18.74 10.71
CA ILE A 292 5.47 17.58 10.19
C ILE A 292 5.01 17.93 8.76
N THR A 293 5.35 17.09 7.79
CA THR A 293 4.92 17.24 6.38
C THR A 293 3.96 16.11 6.02
N CYS A 294 3.01 16.36 5.12
CA CYS A 294 2.10 15.33 4.64
C CYS A 294 1.56 15.64 3.24
N ASN A 295 1.68 14.68 2.31
CA ASN A 295 0.82 14.60 1.11
C ASN A 295 -0.15 13.43 1.32
N PRO A 296 -1.33 13.67 1.95
CA PRO A 296 -2.19 12.60 2.39
C PRO A 296 -2.84 11.84 1.21
N PRO A 297 -3.11 10.54 1.36
CA PRO A 297 -3.87 9.81 0.35
C PRO A 297 -5.28 10.38 0.26
N PHE A 298 -5.78 10.57 -0.96
CA PHE A 298 -7.16 10.94 -1.25
C PHE A 298 -7.96 9.82 -1.93
N HIS A 299 -7.30 8.70 -2.22
CA HIS A 299 -7.90 7.46 -2.72
C HIS A 299 -7.47 6.25 -1.88
N PHE A 300 -8.41 5.35 -1.59
CA PHE A 300 -8.12 3.99 -1.09
C PHE A 300 -8.63 2.98 -2.13
N GLU A 301 -7.72 2.26 -2.79
CA GLU A 301 -8.00 1.40 -3.95
C GLU A 301 -8.82 2.11 -5.06
N PHE A 302 -10.13 1.94 -5.04
CA PHE A 302 -11.09 2.47 -6.02
C PHE A 302 -12.02 3.55 -5.43
N GLU A 303 -11.76 4.03 -4.22
CA GLU A 303 -12.67 4.88 -3.44
C GLU A 303 -12.03 6.22 -3.08
N ASN A 304 -12.84 7.28 -3.01
CA ASN A 304 -12.42 8.60 -2.51
C ASN A 304 -12.91 8.74 -1.07
N THR A 305 -11.99 8.93 -0.13
CA THR A 305 -12.29 9.06 1.31
C THR A 305 -11.35 10.05 1.94
N ILE A 306 -11.87 11.00 2.72
CA ILE A 306 -11.06 11.98 3.47
C ILE A 306 -10.73 11.51 4.88
N GLU A 307 -11.39 10.46 5.37
CA GLU A 307 -11.31 9.96 6.74
C GLU A 307 -9.89 9.57 7.14
N ILE A 308 -9.12 8.99 6.22
CA ILE A 308 -7.72 8.65 6.44
C ILE A 308 -6.90 9.94 6.68
N ALA A 309 -7.06 10.94 5.81
CA ALA A 309 -6.38 12.23 5.94
C ALA A 309 -6.74 12.93 7.26
N LEU A 310 -8.03 12.96 7.63
CA LEU A 310 -8.47 13.54 8.90
C LEU A 310 -7.86 12.84 10.12
N SER A 311 -7.70 11.51 10.06
CA SER A 311 -7.00 10.77 11.12
C SER A 311 -5.52 11.13 11.18
N LEU A 312 -4.86 11.34 10.04
CA LEU A 312 -3.47 11.80 10.01
C LEU A 312 -3.34 13.20 10.63
N PHE A 313 -4.26 14.12 10.32
CA PHE A 313 -4.23 15.50 10.87
C PHE A 313 -4.39 15.51 12.39
N THR A 314 -5.34 14.71 12.89
CA THR A 314 -5.57 14.55 14.33
C THR A 314 -4.32 14.03 15.03
N ASN A 315 -3.61 13.10 14.40
CA ASN A 315 -2.37 12.58 14.97
C ASN A 315 -1.20 13.56 14.85
N ALA A 316 -1.06 14.28 13.73
CA ALA A 316 -0.02 15.30 13.55
C ALA A 316 -0.07 16.32 14.69
N LYS A 317 -1.26 16.78 15.08
CA LYS A 317 -1.45 17.68 16.23
C LYS A 317 -0.84 17.14 17.53
N LYS A 318 -0.98 15.83 17.80
CA LYS A 318 -0.51 15.21 19.06
C LYS A 318 1.01 15.19 19.20
N TYR A 319 1.71 15.15 18.07
CA TYR A 319 3.16 14.98 18.03
C TYR A 319 3.91 16.28 17.70
N LEU A 320 3.20 17.40 17.49
CA LEU A 320 3.83 18.67 17.16
C LEU A 320 4.38 19.35 18.43
N LYS A 321 5.59 19.92 18.36
CA LYS A 321 6.13 20.78 19.43
C LYS A 321 5.30 22.06 19.58
N ASN A 322 5.44 22.72 20.72
CA ASN A 322 5.08 24.13 20.84
C ASN A 322 5.93 24.92 19.81
N ASN A 323 5.28 25.73 18.97
CA ASN A 323 5.85 26.41 17.80
C ASN A 323 6.24 25.52 16.61
N GLY A 324 5.96 24.21 16.66
CA GLY A 324 6.13 23.34 15.50
C GLY A 324 5.11 23.65 14.41
N ILE A 325 5.43 23.27 13.17
CA ILE A 325 4.60 23.53 12.00
C ILE A 325 4.15 22.20 11.38
N PHE A 326 2.85 22.09 11.09
CA PHE A 326 2.31 21.02 10.26
C PHE A 326 1.99 21.57 8.87
N ILE A 327 2.63 21.05 7.83
CA ILE A 327 2.44 21.48 6.43
C ILE A 327 1.84 20.34 5.63
N ILE A 328 0.73 20.62 4.96
CA ILE A 328 0.10 19.67 4.04
C ILE A 328 -0.04 20.24 2.65
N VAL A 329 -0.02 19.37 1.65
CA VAL A 329 -0.54 19.70 0.32
C VAL A 329 -1.79 18.90 0.03
N ALA A 330 -2.78 19.53 -0.60
CA ALA A 330 -4.03 18.87 -0.93
C ALA A 330 -4.63 19.40 -2.22
N ASN A 331 -5.52 18.61 -2.84
CA ASN A 331 -6.36 19.13 -3.91
C ASN A 331 -7.41 20.09 -3.32
N LYS A 332 -7.60 21.27 -3.92
CA LYS A 332 -8.52 22.31 -3.42
C LYS A 332 -9.95 21.82 -3.20
N HIS A 333 -10.45 20.93 -4.06
CA HIS A 333 -11.82 20.40 -3.96
C HIS A 333 -12.07 19.53 -2.71
N LEU A 334 -11.02 19.08 -2.01
CA LEU A 334 -11.14 18.31 -0.77
C LEU A 334 -11.45 19.20 0.46
N ASN A 335 -11.22 20.52 0.33
CA ASN A 335 -11.60 21.53 1.32
C ASN A 335 -11.12 21.24 2.76
N TYR A 336 -9.86 20.77 2.91
CA TYR A 336 -9.31 20.37 4.21
C TYR A 336 -9.18 21.52 5.20
N SER A 337 -9.07 22.75 4.74
CA SER A 337 -9.05 23.95 5.58
C SER A 337 -10.21 23.98 6.59
N THR A 338 -11.43 23.59 6.19
CA THR A 338 -12.60 23.55 7.08
C THR A 338 -12.51 22.53 8.22
N HIS A 339 -11.67 21.51 8.07
CA HIS A 339 -11.40 20.51 9.09
C HIS A 339 -10.20 20.90 9.96
N LEU A 340 -9.15 21.48 9.35
CA LEU A 340 -7.93 21.87 10.05
C LEU A 340 -8.16 22.99 11.06
N VAL A 341 -9.03 23.96 10.77
CA VAL A 341 -9.38 25.05 11.71
C VAL A 341 -10.05 24.55 13.00
N LYS A 342 -10.60 23.34 12.99
CA LYS A 342 -11.16 22.69 14.19
C LYS A 342 -10.08 22.00 15.03
N LEU A 343 -8.91 21.76 14.45
CA LEU A 343 -7.81 21.05 15.08
C LEU A 343 -6.70 22.00 15.53
N PHE A 344 -6.34 23.01 14.75
CA PHE A 344 -5.16 23.86 14.98
C PHE A 344 -5.57 25.32 15.29
N GLY A 345 -4.78 26.01 16.11
CA GLY A 345 -5.03 27.41 16.49
C GLY A 345 -4.81 28.38 15.32
N THR A 346 -3.81 28.11 14.48
CA THR A 346 -3.55 28.88 13.25
C THR A 346 -3.56 27.95 12.04
N VAL A 347 -4.27 28.35 10.97
CA VAL A 347 -4.32 27.65 9.68
C VAL A 347 -4.17 28.68 8.56
N LYS A 348 -3.17 28.53 7.71
CA LYS A 348 -2.86 29.48 6.62
C LYS A 348 -2.59 28.72 5.32
N ILE A 349 -3.21 29.13 4.22
CA ILE A 349 -2.77 28.72 2.89
C ILE A 349 -1.50 29.53 2.58
N ILE A 350 -0.37 28.84 2.42
CA ILE A 350 0.94 29.48 2.22
C ILE A 350 1.40 29.44 0.77
N ASN A 351 0.81 28.56 -0.05
CA ASN A 351 1.04 28.48 -1.48
C ASN A 351 -0.15 27.78 -2.17
N HIS A 352 -0.43 28.07 -3.45
CA HIS A 352 -1.47 27.39 -4.20
C HIS A 352 -1.29 27.53 -5.72
N ASN A 353 -1.90 26.62 -6.47
CA ASN A 353 -2.15 26.76 -7.91
C ASN A 353 -3.60 26.41 -8.24
N ASP A 354 -3.98 26.23 -9.51
CA ASP A 354 -5.37 25.96 -9.88
C ASP A 354 -5.94 24.67 -9.27
N LYS A 355 -5.08 23.68 -8.98
CA LYS A 355 -5.50 22.35 -8.54
C LYS A 355 -5.19 22.07 -7.07
N TYR A 356 -4.05 22.53 -6.57
CA TYR A 356 -3.51 22.22 -5.27
C TYR A 356 -3.35 23.45 -4.38
N GLU A 357 -3.39 23.24 -3.08
CA GLU A 357 -3.06 24.23 -2.05
C GLU A 357 -2.13 23.61 -1.01
N VAL A 358 -1.19 24.42 -0.51
CA VAL A 358 -0.32 24.09 0.61
C VAL A 358 -0.79 24.85 1.82
N ILE A 359 -1.12 24.12 2.88
CA ILE A 359 -1.70 24.64 4.12
C ILE A 359 -0.71 24.41 5.26
N SER A 360 -0.39 25.49 5.98
CA SER A 360 0.42 25.49 7.19
C SER A 360 -0.48 25.61 8.42
N CYS A 361 -0.21 24.78 9.42
CA CYS A 361 -0.96 24.69 10.66
C CYS A 361 -0.01 24.77 11.87
N SER A 362 -0.42 25.46 12.93
CA SER A 362 0.28 25.47 14.23
C SER A 362 -0.71 25.43 15.40
N ILE A 363 -0.24 24.93 16.55
CA ILE A 363 -1.07 24.78 17.77
C ILE A 363 -1.43 26.13 18.35
#